data_AF-A0A0R2ZI21-F1
#
_entry.id   AF-A0A0R2ZI21-F1
#
_cell.length_a   1.000
_cell.length_b   1.000
_cell.length_c   1.000
_cell.angle_alpha   90.00
_cell.angle_beta   90.00
_cell.angle_gamma   90.00
#
_symmetry.space_group_name_H-M   'P 1'
#
loop_
_entity.id
_entity.type
_entity.pdbx_description
1 polymer ?
#
loop_
_entity_poly.entity_id
_entity_poly.type
_entity_poly.pdbx_seq_one_letter_code
_entity_poly.pdbx_strand_id
1 'polypeptide(L)' 'MTAEILQAYAIIGRSRQYVGMMGAPAPIGPAAIGDYLSRYPSAISREEFDSAIFALDDDFRKSWEEQQERDKPKTPKKP' A
#
# COMPACT_ATOMS: atom_id res chain seq x y z
N MET A 1 -4.38 -14.13 -13.18
CA MET A 1 -5.03 -13.66 -11.94
C MET A 1 -4.00 -13.09 -10.96
N THR A 2 -3.21 -13.89 -10.25
CA THR A 2 -2.25 -13.35 -9.24
C THR A 2 -1.19 -12.40 -9.83
N ALA A 3 -0.58 -12.74 -10.96
CA ALA A 3 0.43 -11.89 -11.60
C ALA A 3 -0.12 -10.51 -12.02
N GLU A 4 -1.39 -10.46 -12.41
CA GLU A 4 -2.08 -9.23 -12.82
C GLU A 4 -2.32 -8.30 -11.62
N ILE A 5 -2.78 -8.85 -10.50
CA ILE A 5 -2.96 -8.11 -9.25
C ILE A 5 -1.62 -7.56 -8.74
N LEU A 6 -0.56 -8.39 -8.75
CA LEU A 6 0.77 -7.95 -8.30
C LEU A 6 1.34 -6.84 -9.20
N GLN A 7 1.15 -6.95 -10.51
CA GLN A 7 1.55 -5.91 -11.45
C GLN A 7 0.76 -4.61 -11.22
N ALA A 8 -0.55 -4.71 -11.04
CA ALA A 8 -1.40 -3.56 -10.74
C ALA A 8 -0.99 -2.86 -9.44
N TYR A 9 -0.76 -3.63 -8.37
CA TYR A 9 -0.28 -3.09 -7.09
C TYR A 9 1.07 -2.38 -7.26
N ALA A 10 2.00 -2.98 -8.00
CA ALA A 10 3.31 -2.37 -8.27
C ALA A 10 3.18 -1.04 -9.05
N ILE A 11 2.27 -0.96 -10.03
CA ILE A 11 2.05 0.25 -10.83
C ILE A 11 1.36 1.34 -10.01
N ILE A 12 0.26 1.00 -9.31
CA ILE A 12 -0.49 1.94 -8.48
C ILE A 12 0.39 2.47 -7.33
N GLY A 13 1.19 1.59 -6.72
CA GLY A 13 2.09 1.92 -5.61
C GLY A 13 3.18 2.93 -5.98
N ARG A 14 3.55 3.09 -7.26
CA ARG A 14 4.52 4.11 -7.68
C ARG A 14 4.05 5.55 -7.49
N SER A 15 2.73 5.77 -7.52
CA SER A 15 2.13 7.09 -7.25
C SER A 15 1.68 7.26 -5.80
N ARG A 16 2.06 6.35 -4.91
CA ARG A 16 1.68 6.40 -3.49
C ARG A 16 2.13 7.71 -2.85
N GLN A 17 1.21 8.34 -2.13
CA GLN A 17 1.50 9.51 -1.33
C GLN A 17 2.08 9.09 0.03
N TYR A 18 3.00 9.88 0.55
CA TYR A 18 3.56 9.71 1.89
C TYR A 18 3.25 10.97 2.68
N VAL A 19 2.75 10.81 3.91
CA VAL A 19 2.13 11.88 4.69
C VAL A 19 2.69 11.96 6.11
N GLY A 20 2.59 13.15 6.71
CA GLY A 20 3.04 13.42 8.07
C GLY A 20 4.57 13.55 8.21
N MET A 21 5.03 13.90 9.41
CA MET A 21 6.45 14.18 9.68
C MET A 21 7.35 12.94 9.52
N MET A 22 6.78 11.75 9.69
CA MET A 22 7.51 10.48 9.55
C MET A 22 7.45 9.91 8.12
N GLY A 23 6.80 10.59 7.18
CA GLY A 23 6.62 10.11 5.81
C GLY A 23 5.90 8.77 5.75
N ALA A 24 4.79 8.62 6.48
CA ALA A 24 4.02 7.38 6.51
C ALA A 24 3.31 7.13 5.17
N PRO A 25 3.31 5.89 4.64
CA PRO A 25 2.58 5.59 3.43
C PRO A 25 1.08 5.84 3.63
N ALA A 26 0.49 6.71 2.80
CA ALA A 26 -0.95 6.89 2.75
C ALA A 26 -1.62 5.65 2.14
N PRO A 27 -2.87 5.32 2.52
CA PRO A 27 -3.58 4.18 1.97
C PRO A 27 -3.87 4.41 0.48
N ILE A 28 -3.91 3.32 -0.30
CA ILE A 28 -4.34 3.37 -1.70
C ILE A 28 -5.83 3.69 -1.73
N GLY A 29 -6.18 4.79 -2.42
CA GLY A 29 -7.58 5.18 -2.62
C GLY A 29 -8.27 4.34 -3.70
N PRO A 30 -9.59 4.09 -3.60
CA PRO A 30 -10.37 3.38 -4.62
C PRO A 30 -10.30 4.03 -6.02
N ALA A 31 -10.09 5.34 -6.07
CA ALA A 31 -9.93 6.10 -7.31
C ALA A 31 -8.67 5.68 -8.08
N ALA A 32 -7.56 5.43 -7.40
CA ALA A 32 -6.32 5.01 -8.04
C ALA A 32 -6.45 3.63 -8.71
N ILE A 33 -7.26 2.74 -8.11
CA ILE A 33 -7.59 1.45 -8.71
C ILE A 33 -8.50 1.63 -9.92
N GLY A 34 -9.50 2.51 -9.81
CA GLY A 34 -10.37 2.88 -10.93
C GLY A 34 -9.59 3.46 -12.13
N ASP A 35 -8.67 4.38 -11.87
CA ASP A 35 -7.81 4.97 -12.89
C ASP A 35 -6.93 3.92 -13.56
N TYR A 36 -6.38 2.97 -12.79
CA TYR A 36 -5.62 1.86 -13.33
C TYR A 36 -6.49 0.99 -14.26
N LEU A 37 -7.66 0.55 -13.78
CA LEU A 37 -8.57 -0.32 -14.54
C LEU A 37 -9.15 0.36 -15.78
N SER A 38 -9.24 1.69 -15.80
CA SER A 38 -9.64 2.46 -16.98
C SER A 38 -8.64 2.32 -18.15
N ARG A 39 -7.36 2.10 -17.83
CA ARG A 39 -6.26 1.95 -18.79
C ARG A 39 -5.93 0.49 -19.08
N TYR A 40 -6.10 -0.36 -18.08
CA TYR A 40 -5.79 -1.79 -18.12
C TYR A 40 -7.03 -2.59 -17.66
N PRO A 41 -8.02 -2.79 -18.54
CA PRO A 41 -9.21 -3.56 -18.19
C PRO A 41 -8.87 -4.98 -17.76
N SER A 42 -9.55 -5.45 -16.71
CA SER A 42 -9.39 -6.80 -16.15
C SER A 42 -10.66 -7.63 -16.32
N ALA A 43 -10.50 -8.95 -16.44
CA ALA A 43 -11.60 -9.91 -16.33
C ALA A 43 -11.96 -10.23 -14.86
N ILE A 44 -11.11 -9.85 -13.91
CA ILE A 44 -11.36 -10.00 -12.47
C ILE A 44 -12.47 -9.01 -12.08
N SER A 45 -13.39 -9.46 -11.22
CA SER A 45 -14.46 -8.58 -10.76
C SER A 45 -13.90 -7.38 -10.00
N ARG A 46 -14.57 -6.22 -10.09
CA ARG A 46 -14.09 -5.00 -9.44
C ARG A 46 -13.93 -5.18 -7.92
N GLU A 47 -14.86 -5.89 -7.29
CA GLU A 47 -14.83 -6.18 -5.86
C GLU A 47 -13.61 -7.05 -5.48
N GLU A 48 -13.38 -8.12 -6.22
CA GLU A 48 -12.23 -9.01 -5.98
C GLU A 48 -10.90 -8.30 -6.23
N PHE A 49 -10.84 -7.46 -7.27
CA PHE A 49 -9.65 -6.67 -7.58
C PHE A 49 -9.33 -5.66 -6.48
N ASP A 50 -10.33 -4.88 -6.04
CA ASP A 50 -10.17 -3.89 -4.98
C ASP A 50 -9.76 -4.56 -3.67
N SER A 51 -10.43 -5.65 -3.30
CA SER A 51 -10.11 -6.42 -2.10
C SER A 51 -8.66 -6.91 -2.10
N ALA A 52 -8.18 -7.46 -3.22
CA ALA A 52 -6.82 -7.96 -3.33
C ALA A 52 -5.77 -6.83 -3.26
N ILE A 53 -6.03 -5.68 -3.89
CA ILE A 53 -5.14 -4.51 -3.81
C ILE A 53 -5.09 -3.94 -2.39
N PHE A 54 -6.24 -3.83 -1.70
CA PHE A 54 -6.28 -3.35 -0.32
C PHE A 54 -5.57 -4.29 0.64
N ALA A 55 -5.73 -5.61 0.49
CA ALA A 55 -5.01 -6.58 1.32
C ALA A 55 -3.48 -6.46 1.18
N LEU A 56 -2.99 -6.25 -0.05
CA LEU A 56 -1.55 -6.00 -0.29
C LEU A 56 -1.10 -4.66 0.28
N ASP A 57 -1.94 -3.64 0.18
CA ASP A 57 -1.67 -2.32 0.74
C ASP A 57 -1.55 -2.35 2.27
N ASP A 58 -2.49 -3.02 2.93
CA ASP A 58 -2.52 -3.17 4.38
C ASP A 58 -1.30 -3.93 4.90
N ASP A 59 -0.91 -5.01 4.23
CA ASP A 59 0.27 -5.80 4.62
C ASP A 59 1.57 -5.00 4.50
N PHE A 60 1.71 -4.22 3.42
CA PHE A 60 2.84 -3.31 3.24
C PHE A 60 2.87 -2.23 4.33
N ARG A 61 1.72 -1.58 4.60
CA ARG A 61 1.61 -0.53 5.62
C ARG A 61 1.94 -1.07 7.01
N LYS A 62 1.43 -2.25 7.36
CA LYS A 62 1.74 -2.93 8.62
C LYS A 62 3.23 -3.22 8.74
N SER A 63 3.84 -3.76 7.68
CA SER A 63 5.28 -4.03 7.64
C SER A 63 6.12 -2.75 7.82
N TRP A 64 5.67 -1.64 7.23
CA TRP A 64 6.30 -0.33 7.42
C TRP A 64 6.18 0.15 8.87
N GLU A 65 4.99 0.09 9.47
CA GLU A 65 4.78 0.48 10.87
C GLU A 65 5.68 -0.34 11.82
N GLU A 66 5.75 -1.65 11.63
CA GLU A 66 6.63 -2.54 12.41
C GLU A 66 8.12 -2.17 12.24
N GLN A 67 8.54 -1.79 11.04
CA GLN A 67 9.91 -1.30 10.79
C GLN A 67 10.18 -0.01 11.56
N GLN A 68 9.27 0.96 11.50
CA GLN A 68 9.43 2.23 12.20
C GLN A 68 9.52 2.04 13.72
N GLU A 69 8.75 1.12 14.30
CA GLU A 69 8.83 0.81 15.73
C GLU A 69 10.17 0.17 16.12
N ARG A 70 10.74 -0.69 15.27
CA ARG A 70 12.06 -1.29 15.52
C ARG A 70 13.19 -0.28 15.45
N ASP A 71 13.07 0.69 14.56
CA ASP A 71 14.11 1.69 14.29
C ASP A 71 14.03 2.90 15.25
N LYS A 72 13.01 2.96 16.12
CA LYS A 72 12.93 3.98 17.18
C LYS A 72 14.16 3.87 18.09
N PRO A 73 14.92 4.97 18.28
CA PRO A 73 16.06 4.96 19.18
C PRO A 73 15.58 4.66 20.60
N LYS A 74 16.14 3.62 21.23
CA LYS A 74 15.90 3.31 22.64
C LYS A 74 16.40 4.48 23.47
N THR A 75 15.50 5.18 24.15
CA THR A 75 15.87 6.22 25.10
C THR A 75 16.78 5.62 26.18
N PRO A 76 17.97 6.20 26.46
CA PRO A 76 18.80 5.73 27.54
C PRO A 76 18.04 5.94 28.85
N LYS A 77 17.90 4.88 29.66
CA LYS A 77 17.36 4.97 31.02
C LYS A 77 18.22 5.99 31.77
N LYS A 78 17.59 7.09 32.21
CA LYS A 78 18.24 8.11 33.03
C LYS A 78 18.65 7.44 34.37
N PRO A 79 19.91 7.61 34.83
CA PRO A 79 20.39 7.06 36.10
C PRO A 79 19.68 7.68 37.30
#